data_AF-A0A0R3RMW3-F1
#
_entry.id   AF-A0A0R3RMW3-F1
#
_cell.length_a   1.000
_cell.length_b   1.000
_cell.length_c   1.000
_cell.angle_alpha   90.00
_cell.angle_beta   90.00
_cell.angle_gamma   90.00
#
_symmetry.space_group_name_H-M   'P 1'
#
loop_
_entity.id
_entity.type
_entity.pdbx_description
1 polymer ?
#
loop_
_entity_poly.entity_id
_entity_poly.type
_entity_poly.pdbx_seq_one_letter_code
_entity_poly.pdbx_strand_id
1 'polypeptide(L)' 'MERSVTNKWTTRDEKGDIMNEWSTRSWKGETDGLRRRDDGTGETWHRKVEITPEGSASFVDNRRFYTRDYVVESETRNA' A
#
# COMPACT_ATOMS: atom_id res chain seq x y z
N MET A 1 -5.85 -5.84 -6.03
CA MET A 1 -4.44 -5.40 -6.07
C MET A 1 -3.93 -5.51 -7.49
N GLU A 2 -3.32 -4.45 -8.02
CA GLU A 2 -2.65 -4.46 -9.32
C GLU A 2 -1.15 -4.24 -9.15
N ARG A 3 -0.35 -5.09 -9.79
CA ARG A 3 1.12 -4.98 -9.86
C ARG A 3 1.48 -4.85 -11.33
N SER A 4 2.28 -3.86 -11.69
CA SER A 4 2.81 -3.74 -13.05
C SER A 4 4.33 -3.51 -13.04
N VAL A 5 5.00 -4.17 -13.98
CA VAL A 5 6.42 -3.98 -14.27
C VAL A 5 6.50 -3.60 -15.73
N THR A 6 6.87 -2.35 -15.99
CA THR A 6 6.85 -1.81 -17.37
C THR A 6 8.17 -2.07 -18.07
N ASN A 7 9.29 -1.96 -17.36
CA ASN A 7 10.63 -2.14 -17.92
C ASN A 7 11.51 -2.95 -16.96
N LYS A 8 12.29 -3.89 -17.50
CA LYS A 8 13.32 -4.62 -16.79
C LYS A 8 14.56 -4.73 -17.65
N TRP A 9 15.68 -4.22 -17.15
CA TRP A 9 17.00 -4.29 -17.77
C TRP A 9 17.94 -5.07 -16.87
N THR A 10 18.72 -5.98 -17.45
CA THR A 10 19.72 -6.76 -16.73
C THR A 10 21.02 -6.71 -17.51
N THR A 11 22.06 -6.14 -16.93
CA THR A 11 23.41 -6.15 -17.50
C THR A 11 24.16 -7.34 -16.92
N ARG A 12 24.82 -8.10 -17.79
CA ARG A 12 25.64 -9.26 -17.41
C ARG A 12 27.09 -9.05 -17.82
N ASP A 13 28.01 -9.68 -17.10
CA ASP A 13 29.42 -9.73 -17.48
C ASP A 13 29.67 -10.78 -18.59
N GLU A 14 30.93 -10.91 -18.99
CA GLU A 14 31.36 -11.86 -20.02
C GLU A 14 31.17 -13.34 -19.63
N LYS A 15 31.02 -13.64 -18.34
CA LYS A 15 30.75 -14.98 -17.82
C LYS A 15 29.25 -15.27 -17.71
N GLY A 16 28.41 -14.26 -17.96
CA GLY A 16 26.97 -14.33 -17.84
C GLY A 16 26.44 -14.03 -16.44
N ASP A 17 27.28 -13.57 -15.52
CA ASP A 17 26.90 -13.18 -14.17
C ASP A 17 26.20 -11.80 -14.19
N ILE A 18 25.17 -11.63 -13.36
CA ILE A 18 24.41 -10.38 -13.32
C ILE A 18 25.23 -9.30 -12.61
N MET A 19 25.58 -8.25 -13.33
CA MET A 19 26.28 -7.08 -12.79
C MET A 19 25.31 -6.04 -12.24
N ASN A 20 24.19 -5.80 -12.94
CA ASN A 20 23.20 -4.79 -12.55
C ASN A 20 21.80 -5.20 -13.00
N GLU A 21 20.80 -4.92 -12.16
CA GLU A 21 19.38 -5.10 -12.47
C GLU A 21 18.63 -3.78 -12.23
N TRP A 22 17.95 -3.28 -13.26
CA TRP A 22 17.07 -2.13 -13.18
C TRP A 22 15.65 -2.56 -13.52
N SER A 23 14.67 -2.15 -12.71
CA SER A 23 13.27 -2.39 -13.03
C SER A 23 12.37 -1.25 -12.60
N THR A 24 11.47 -0.84 -13.48
CA THR A 24 10.43 0.13 -13.21
C THR A 24 9.20 -0.63 -12.71
N ARG A 25 8.89 -0.52 -11.42
CA ARG A 25 7.78 -1.23 -10.78
C ARG A 25 6.79 -0.21 -10.25
N SER A 26 5.53 -0.35 -10.62
CA SER A 26 4.45 0.37 -9.95
C SER A 26 3.52 -0.60 -9.26
N TRP A 27 3.03 -0.20 -8.09
CA TRP A 27 2.14 -1.02 -7.29
C TRP A 27 0.99 -0.18 -6.78
N LYS A 28 -0.24 -0.68 -6.94
CA LYS A 28 -1.42 -0.10 -6.29
C LYS A 28 -2.10 -1.17 -5.44
N GLY A 29 -2.22 -0.86 -4.16
CA GLY A 29 -2.86 -1.72 -3.17
C GLY A 29 -3.92 -0.95 -2.40
N GLU A 30 -5.08 -1.59 -2.25
CA GLU A 30 -6.15 -1.10 -1.40
C GLU A 30 -6.59 -2.27 -0.52
N THR A 31 -6.79 -2.01 0.76
CA THR A 31 -7.34 -2.98 1.69
C THR A 31 -8.28 -2.28 2.64
N ASP A 32 -9.47 -2.85 2.74
CA ASP A 32 -10.52 -2.38 3.63
C ASP A 32 -10.88 -3.46 4.61
N GLY A 33 -11.43 -3.05 5.74
CA GLY A 33 -12.14 -3.96 6.60
C GLY A 33 -13.07 -3.27 7.56
N LEU A 34 -13.97 -4.09 8.08
CA LEU A 34 -15.01 -3.72 9.01
C LEU A 34 -15.10 -4.82 10.05
N ARG A 35 -15.06 -4.42 11.31
CA ARG A 35 -15.36 -5.29 12.44
C ARG A 35 -16.45 -4.64 13.26
N ARG A 36 -17.62 -5.28 13.32
CA ARG A 36 -18.71 -4.89 14.21
C ARG A 36 -18.75 -5.81 15.42
N ARG A 37 -19.18 -5.28 16.55
CA ARG A 37 -19.43 -6.01 17.79
C ARG A 37 -20.92 -5.93 18.12
N ASP A 38 -21.41 -6.93 18.84
CA ASP A 38 -22.84 -7.03 19.20
C ASP A 38 -23.29 -5.93 20.18
N ASP A 39 -22.33 -5.24 20.81
CA ASP A 39 -22.58 -4.14 21.74
C ASP A 39 -22.79 -2.78 21.04
N GLY A 40 -22.84 -2.74 19.71
CA GLY A 40 -23.02 -1.52 18.92
C GLY A 40 -21.71 -0.76 18.66
N THR A 41 -20.57 -1.28 19.11
CA THR A 41 -19.25 -0.73 18.78
C THR A 41 -18.66 -1.40 17.54
N GLY A 42 -17.63 -0.79 16.98
CA GLY A 42 -16.94 -1.37 15.84
C GLY A 42 -15.75 -0.56 15.39
N GLU A 43 -15.10 -1.06 14.34
CA GLU A 43 -14.00 -0.37 13.68
C GLU A 43 -14.09 -0.60 12.16
N THR A 44 -13.70 0.43 11.41
CA THR A 44 -13.36 0.28 10.00
C THR A 44 -11.95 0.75 9.78
N TRP A 45 -11.25 0.09 8.86
CA TRP A 45 -9.97 0.55 8.36
C TRP A 45 -9.99 0.56 6.84
N HIS A 46 -9.31 1.54 6.26
CA HIS A 46 -9.07 1.68 4.84
C HIS A 46 -7.61 2.04 4.67
N ARG A 47 -6.86 1.22 3.93
CA ARG A 47 -5.47 1.51 3.61
C ARG A 47 -5.28 1.48 2.10
N LYS A 48 -4.77 2.58 1.58
CA LYS A 48 -4.33 2.73 0.19
C LYS A 48 -2.82 2.88 0.16
N VAL A 49 -2.17 2.18 -0.76
CA VAL A 49 -0.73 2.28 -1.01
C VAL A 49 -0.48 2.37 -2.49
N GLU A 50 0.41 3.27 -2.89
CA GLU A 50 0.84 3.48 -4.26
C GLU A 50 2.37 3.59 -4.30
N ILE A 51 2.98 2.80 -5.17
CA ILE A 51 4.39 2.90 -5.54
C ILE A 51 4.43 3.35 -6.98
N THR A 52 5.05 4.50 -7.24
CA THR A 52 5.19 5.05 -8.58
C THR A 52 6.34 4.36 -9.33
N PRO A 53 6.33 4.38 -10.67
CA PRO A 53 7.43 3.88 -11.50
C PRO A 53 8.81 4.39 -11.08
N GLU A 54 8.88 5.62 -10.56
CA GLU A 54 10.10 6.30 -10.10
C GLU A 54 10.59 5.82 -8.73
N GLY A 55 9.85 4.91 -8.08
CA GLY A 55 10.18 4.35 -6.78
C GLY A 55 9.61 5.12 -5.59
N SER A 56 8.89 6.21 -5.81
CA SER A 56 8.22 6.95 -4.74
C SER A 56 7.07 6.13 -4.17
N ALA A 57 7.06 5.96 -2.84
CA ALA A 57 5.99 5.28 -2.13
C ALA A 57 5.09 6.30 -1.44
N SER A 58 3.77 6.14 -1.58
CA SER A 58 2.77 6.90 -0.85
C SER A 58 1.76 5.96 -0.20
N PHE A 59 1.29 6.30 0.99
CA PHE A 59 0.20 5.58 1.64
C PHE A 59 -0.74 6.52 2.38
N VAL A 60 -1.98 6.07 2.50
CA VAL A 60 -3.00 6.65 3.39
C VAL A 60 -3.60 5.49 4.18
N ASP A 61 -3.58 5.58 5.50
CA ASP A 61 -4.28 4.67 6.42
C ASP A 61 -5.34 5.48 7.17
N ASN A 62 -6.60 5.12 6.96
CA ASN A 62 -7.75 5.71 7.61
C ASN A 62 -8.37 4.68 8.54
N ARG A 63 -8.55 5.06 9.80
CA ARG A 63 -9.25 4.23 10.80
C ARG A 63 -10.38 4.99 11.42
N ARG A 64 -11.51 4.32 11.61
CA ARG A 64 -12.65 4.82 12.38
C ARG A 64 -12.99 3.82 13.46
N PHE A 65 -13.14 4.33 14.67
CA PHE A 65 -13.63 3.59 15.82
C PHE A 65 -15.02 4.10 16.16
N TYR A 66 -16.00 3.20 16.07
CA TYR A 66 -17.39 3.46 16.39
C TYR A 66 -17.63 3.08 17.85
N THR A 67 -18.00 4.06 18.66
CA THR A 67 -18.60 3.83 19.97
C THR A 67 -20.11 3.98 19.87
N ARG A 68 -20.84 3.83 20.98
CA ARG A 68 -22.29 4.07 21.00
C ARG A 68 -22.65 5.55 20.81
N ASP A 69 -21.78 6.44 21.27
CA ASP A 69 -22.11 7.86 21.42
C ASP A 69 -21.34 8.76 20.44
N TYR A 70 -20.19 8.30 19.95
CA TYR A 70 -19.33 9.06 19.06
C TYR A 70 -18.45 8.17 18.17
N VAL A 71 -17.86 8.79 17.14
CA VAL A 71 -16.88 8.15 16.25
C VAL A 71 -15.55 8.87 16.40
N VAL A 72 -14.47 8.10 16.54
CA VAL A 72 -13.10 8.61 16.48
C VAL A 72 -12.50 8.23 15.13
N GLU A 73 -11.99 9.21 14.39
CA GLU A 73 -11.35 9.01 13.10
C GLU A 73 -9.88 9.44 13.17
N SER A 74 -9.00 8.64 12.58
CA SER A 74 -7.58 8.95 12.45
C SER A 74 -7.12 8.67 11.02
N GLU A 75 -6.47 9.65 10.40
CA GLU A 75 -5.77 9.52 9.13
C GLU A 75 -4.26 9.56 9.38
N THR A 76 -3.52 8.61 8.82
CA THR A 76 -2.06 8.62 8.77
C THR A 76 -1.59 8.53 7.33
N ARG A 77 -0.67 9.41 6.93
CA ARG A 77 -0.05 9.43 5.61
C ARG A 77 1.46 9.64 5.74
N ASN A 78 2.24 9.18 4.78
CA ASN A 78 3.61 9.65 4.64
C ASN A 78 3.67 10.96 3.84
N ALA A 79 4.64 11.80 4.20
CA ALA A 79 5.00 13.03 3.50
C ALA A 79 5.89 12.75 2.30
#